data_AF-A0A509EI48-F1
#
_entry.id   AF-A0A509EI48-F1
#
_cell.length_a   1.000
_cell.length_b   1.000
_cell.length_c   1.000
_cell.angle_alpha   90.00
_cell.angle_beta   90.00
_cell.angle_gamma   90.00
#
_symmetry.space_group_name_H-M   'P 1'
#
loop_
_entity.id
_entity.type
_entity.pdbx_description
1 polymer ?
#
loop_
_entity_poly.entity_id
_entity_poly.type
_entity_poly.pdbx_seq_one_letter_code
_entity_poly.pdbx_strand_id
1 'polypeptide(L)' 'MASIKIHGTFDGTFSVYKNGSAVCSGLTRPQAERLAAVLRWTER' A
#
# COMPACT_ATOMS: atom_id res chain seq x y z
N MET A 1 4.09 -9.02 12.99
CA MET A 1 4.43 -8.90 11.55
C MET A 1 3.18 -8.45 10.82
N ALA A 2 3.09 -7.21 10.34
CA ALA A 2 1.90 -6.75 9.65
C ALA A 2 1.87 -7.24 8.21
N SER A 3 0.65 -7.55 7.77
CA SER A 3 0.37 -7.86 6.37
C SER A 3 0.23 -6.54 5.61
N ILE A 4 1.14 -6.29 4.66
CA ILE A 4 1.08 -5.12 3.77
C ILE A 4 0.71 -5.58 2.36
N LYS A 5 -0.41 -5.07 1.83
CA LYS A 5 -0.96 -5.42 0.51
C LYS A 5 -1.14 -4.18 -0.34
N ILE A 6 -0.92 -4.32 -1.65
CA ILE A 6 -1.22 -3.29 -2.65
C ILE A 6 -2.37 -3.82 -3.50
N HIS A 7 -3.47 -3.07 -3.60
CA HIS A 7 -4.62 -3.40 -4.44
C HIS A 7 -4.72 -2.39 -5.59
N GLY A 8 -4.91 -2.88 -6.81
CA GLY A 8 -5.30 -2.03 -7.94
C GLY A 8 -6.81 -1.86 -7.98
N THR A 9 -7.26 -0.65 -8.31
CA THR A 9 -8.68 -0.30 -8.49
C THR A 9 -9.01 -0.15 -9.97
N PHE A 10 -10.29 -0.25 -10.31
CA PHE A 10 -10.76 -0.22 -11.71
C PHE A 10 -10.47 1.11 -12.43
N ASP A 11 -10.33 2.20 -11.67
CA ASP A 11 -9.96 3.54 -12.14
C ASP A 11 -8.45 3.67 -12.46
N GLY A 12 -7.67 2.60 -12.35
CA GLY A 12 -6.23 2.58 -12.62
C GLY A 12 -5.37 3.11 -11.47
N THR A 13 -5.98 3.45 -10.34
CA THR A 13 -5.25 3.82 -9.13
C THR A 13 -4.93 2.61 -8.25
N PHE A 14 -4.13 2.83 -7.21
CA PHE A 14 -3.68 1.81 -6.28
C PHE A 14 -3.94 2.24 -4.83
N SER A 15 -4.24 1.25 -3.99
CA SER A 15 -4.45 1.43 -2.56
C SER A 15 -3.54 0.50 -1.76
N VAL A 16 -2.99 0.99 -0.65
CA VAL A 16 -2.13 0.22 0.25
C VAL A 16 -2.89 -0.10 1.53
N TYR A 17 -2.89 -1.37 1.91
CA TYR A 17 -3.52 -1.89 3.11
C TYR A 17 -2.47 -2.39 4.09
N LYS A 18 -2.68 -2.14 5.38
CA LYS A 18 -1.93 -2.69 6.51
C LYS A 18 -2.89 -3.43 7.43
N ASN A 19 -2.66 -4.72 7.65
CA ASN A 19 -3.52 -5.58 8.48
C ASN A 19 -5.01 -5.50 8.11
N GLY A 20 -5.31 -5.41 6.82
CA GLY A 20 -6.68 -5.30 6.30
C GLY A 20 -7.29 -3.89 6.36
N SER A 21 -6.62 -2.91 6.95
CA SER A 21 -7.05 -1.51 6.96
C SER A 21 -6.39 -0.72 5.84
N ALA A 22 -7.17 0.07 5.10
CA ALA A 22 -6.62 0.97 4.08
C ALA A 22 -5.82 2.09 4.73
N VAL A 23 -4.56 2.25 4.33
CA VAL A 23 -3.66 3.30 4.83
C VAL A 23 -3.63 4.47 3.86
N CYS A 24 -3.70 4.20 2.55
CA CYS A 24 -3.69 5.21 1.51
C CYS A 24 -4.33 4.66 0.22
N SER A 25 -4.97 5.52 -0.57
CA SER A 25 -5.64 5.22 -1.83
C SER A 25 -5.37 6.32 -2.87
N GLY A 26 -5.75 6.07 -4.13
CA GLY A 26 -5.56 7.04 -5.21
C GLY A 26 -4.10 7.17 -5.67
N LEU A 27 -3.27 6.17 -5.38
CA LEU A 27 -1.85 6.20 -5.70
C LEU A 27 -1.59 5.72 -7.13
N THR A 28 -0.54 6.24 -7.75
CA THR A 28 0.09 5.55 -8.87
C THR A 28 0.81 4.30 -8.37
N ARG A 29 1.05 3.32 -9.25
CA ARG A 29 1.78 2.09 -8.89
C ARG A 29 3.14 2.37 -8.22
N PRO A 30 4.03 3.24 -8.74
CA PRO A 30 5.31 3.50 -8.10
C PRO A 30 5.17 4.12 -6.70
N GLN A 31 4.14 4.95 -6.49
CA GLN A 31 3.86 5.52 -5.17
C GLN A 31 3.39 4.46 -4.18
N ALA A 32 2.51 3.54 -4.61
CA ALA A 32 2.05 2.44 -3.78
C ALA A 32 3.17 1.47 -3.40
N GLU A 33 4.06 1.15 -4.35
CA GLU A 33 5.25 0.32 -4.10
C GLU A 33 6.21 0.98 -3.11
N ARG A 34 6.50 2.28 -3.29
CA ARG A 34 7.35 3.05 -2.37
C ARG A 34 6.75 3.12 -0.96
N LEU A 35 5.44 3.37 -0.85
CA LEU A 35 4.74 3.41 0.44
C LEU A 35 4.78 2.04 1.13
N ALA A 36 4.54 0.96 0.40
CA ALA A 36 4.63 -0.40 0.96
C ALA A 36 6.05 -0.73 1.45
N ALA A 37 7.09 -0.29 0.74
CA ALA A 37 8.48 -0.47 1.15
C ALA A 37 8.80 0.30 2.46
N VAL A 38 8.35 1.56 2.57
CA VAL A 38 8.51 2.36 3.80
C VAL A 38 7.79 1.70 4.97
N LEU A 39 6.53 1.29 4.78
CA LEU A 39 5.76 0.62 5.83
C LEU A 39 6.42 -0.66 6.32
N ARG A 40 6.99 -1.47 5.41
CA ARG A 40 7.76 -2.68 5.77
C ARG A 40 9.02 -2.35 6.57
N TRP A 41 9.70 -1.25 6.24
CA TRP A 41 10.90 -0.82 6.95
C TRP A 41 10.59 -0.35 8.39
N THR A 42 9.44 0.30 8.59
CA THR A 42 9.00 0.76 9.93
C THR A 42 8.55 -0.36 10.87
N GLU A 43 8.40 -1.58 10.37
CA GLU A 43 8.03 -2.75 11.19
C GLU A 43 9.23 -3.55 11.71
N ARG A 44 10.43 -2.99 11.59
CA ARG A 44 11.68 -3.60 12.07
C ARG A 44 11.88 -3.40 13.57
#